data_AF-A0A1D6L9U2-F1
#
_entry.id   AF-A0A1D6L9U2-F1
#
_cell.length_a   1.000
_cell.length_b   1.000
_cell.length_c   1.000
_cell.angle_alpha   90.00
_cell.angle_beta   90.00
_cell.angle_gamma   90.00
#
_symmetry.space_group_name_H-M   'P 1'
#
loop_
_entity.id
_entity.type
_entity.pdbx_description
1 polymer ?
#
loop_
_entity_poly.entity_id
_entity_poly.type
_entity_poly.pdbx_seq_one_letter_code
_entity_poly.pdbx_strand_id
1 'polypeptide(L)'
;MQYNSDYFLMPCFFPMLQLPESFLLKLDYICRKADIVLVAARSYGLTGLVRVSVKEHCVIESKPDHFLDDLRLHNPWTELKQFAKSIDINDKDPVVHKNTPYIVILVRLAEKWADAHDGNLPSTRQEKKEFKDLIRAHMLNVDEENYKEAVDSSYKVSVTPGISKLTKKLDPKPLNLSFGMFTYCLHFGL
;
A
#
# COMPACT_ATOMS: atom_id res chain seq x y z
N MET A 1 -19.93 -16.35 -3.20
CA MET A 1 -18.69 -16.02 -2.45
C MET A 1 -18.22 -17.30 -1.78
N GLN A 2 -17.31 -18.03 -2.43
CA GLN A 2 -16.69 -19.22 -1.85
C GLN A 2 -15.56 -18.74 -0.92
N TYR A 3 -15.78 -18.89 0.38
CA TYR A 3 -14.70 -18.83 1.36
C TYR A 3 -13.82 -20.07 1.14
N ASN A 4 -12.61 -19.86 0.61
CA ASN A 4 -11.60 -20.92 0.53
C ASN A 4 -11.04 -21.14 1.94
N SER A 5 -11.48 -22.23 2.58
CA SER A 5 -11.09 -22.64 3.93
C SER A 5 -9.69 -23.28 4.01
N ASP A 6 -8.95 -23.33 2.90
CA ASP A 6 -7.71 -24.12 2.79
C ASP A 6 -6.44 -23.36 3.21
N TYR A 7 -6.53 -22.06 3.53
CA TYR A 7 -5.37 -21.27 4.00
C TYR A 7 -4.99 -21.53 5.47
N PHE A 8 -5.71 -22.40 6.18
CA PHE A 8 -5.62 -22.53 7.65
C PHE A 8 -5.19 -23.91 8.16
N LEU A 9 -4.75 -24.82 7.28
CA LEU A 9 -4.34 -26.18 7.69
C LEU A 9 -2.82 -26.35 7.72
N MET A 10 -2.08 -25.31 8.10
CA MET A 10 -0.77 -25.52 8.69
C MET A 10 -1.03 -26.08 10.09
N PRO A 11 -0.46 -27.24 10.48
CA PRO A 11 -0.62 -27.73 11.84
C PRO A 11 -0.05 -26.66 12.78
N CYS A 12 -0.93 -25.94 13.45
CA CYS A 12 -0.59 -24.97 14.48
C CYS A 12 -0.59 -25.72 15.80
N PHE A 13 0.58 -25.91 16.39
CA PHE A 13 0.70 -26.46 17.72
C PHE A 13 0.61 -25.32 18.74
N PHE A 14 -0.49 -25.31 19.48
CA PHE A 14 -0.73 -24.36 20.57
C PHE A 14 -0.45 -25.06 21.91
N PRO A 15 0.76 -24.93 22.51
CA PRO A 15 0.94 -25.32 23.90
C PRO A 15 0.15 -24.33 24.76
N MET A 16 -1.03 -24.76 25.21
CA MET A 16 -1.78 -24.03 26.21
C MET A 16 -1.04 -24.14 27.56
N LEU A 17 -0.29 -23.07 27.86
CA LEU A 17 0.04 -22.51 29.18
C LEU A 17 1.23 -23.12 29.95
N GLN A 18 2.15 -22.22 30.35
CA GLN A 18 3.13 -22.34 31.45
C GLN A 18 4.23 -23.42 31.31
N LEU A 19 4.61 -23.83 30.10
CA LEU A 19 5.81 -24.66 29.92
C LEU A 19 7.08 -23.91 30.37
N PRO A 20 8.04 -24.53 31.08
CA PRO A 20 9.36 -23.94 31.35
C PRO A 20 10.11 -23.61 30.05
N GLU A 21 11.03 -22.65 30.11
CA GLU A 21 11.80 -22.21 28.92
C GLU A 21 12.57 -23.37 28.26
N SER A 22 13.15 -24.24 29.06
CA SER A 22 13.89 -25.42 28.59
C SER A 22 13.04 -26.36 27.72
N PHE A 23 11.75 -26.50 28.04
CA PHE A 23 10.81 -27.29 27.22
C PHE A 23 10.39 -26.55 25.97
N LEU A 24 10.14 -25.23 26.06
CA LEU A 24 9.79 -24.43 24.88
C LEU A 24 10.91 -24.42 23.84
N LEU A 25 12.18 -24.37 24.24
CA LEU A 25 13.30 -24.42 23.30
C LEU A 25 13.39 -25.75 22.57
N LYS A 26 13.17 -26.88 23.27
CA LYS A 26 13.13 -28.21 22.65
C LYS A 26 11.95 -28.34 21.69
N LEU A 27 10.79 -27.83 22.10
CA LEU A 27 9.58 -27.89 21.31
C LEU A 27 9.68 -26.99 20.07
N ASP A 28 10.24 -25.79 20.21
CA ASP A 28 10.57 -24.89 19.10
C ASP A 28 11.49 -25.57 18.07
N TYR A 29 12.54 -26.25 18.53
CA TYR A 29 13.45 -26.99 17.65
C TYR A 29 12.73 -28.10 16.86
N ILE A 30 11.86 -28.87 17.51
CA ILE A 30 11.10 -29.95 16.87
C ILE A 30 10.08 -29.37 15.88
N CYS A 31 9.30 -28.37 16.29
CA CYS A 31 8.29 -27.72 15.45
C CYS A 31 8.92 -27.10 14.20
N ARG A 32 10.07 -26.42 14.32
CA ARG A 32 10.80 -25.86 13.17
C ARG A 32 11.32 -26.93 12.21
N LYS A 33 11.76 -28.08 12.71
CA LYS A 33 12.19 -29.21 11.87
C LYS A 33 11.01 -29.84 11.13
N ALA A 34 9.85 -29.89 11.76
CA ALA A 34 8.63 -30.48 11.20
C ALA A 34 7.79 -29.48 10.38
N ASP A 35 8.24 -28.23 10.23
CA ASP A 35 7.53 -27.13 9.56
C ASP A 35 6.13 -26.84 10.15
N ILE A 36 6.04 -26.95 11.47
CA ILE A 36 4.84 -26.73 12.28
C ILE A 36 4.94 -25.34 12.92
N VAL A 37 3.87 -24.55 12.86
CA VAL A 37 3.81 -23.26 13.58
C VAL A 37 3.67 -23.53 15.07
N LEU A 38 4.52 -22.89 15.86
CA LEU A 38 4.42 -22.89 17.31
C LEU A 38 3.97 -21.50 17.78
N VAL A 39 2.87 -21.44 18.54
CA VAL A 39 2.42 -20.23 19.22
C VAL A 39 2.43 -20.47 20.73
N ALA A 40 3.42 -19.91 21.43
CA ALA A 40 3.52 -20.01 22.87
C ALA A 40 2.99 -18.74 23.54
N ALA A 41 2.05 -18.89 24.46
CA ALA A 41 1.53 -17.79 25.28
C ALA A 41 1.80 -18.05 26.76
N ARG A 42 2.22 -17.02 27.49
CA ARG A 42 2.41 -17.04 28.95
C ARG A 42 1.82 -15.79 29.57
N SER A 43 1.28 -15.93 30.78
CA SER A 43 0.84 -14.82 31.62
C SER A 43 1.59 -14.84 32.95
N TYR A 44 2.09 -13.67 33.36
CA TYR A 44 2.73 -13.43 34.64
C TYR A 44 2.04 -12.22 35.29
N GLY A 45 1.04 -12.49 36.13
CA GLY A 45 0.21 -11.45 36.74
C GLY A 45 -0.49 -10.60 35.68
N LEU A 46 -0.13 -9.32 35.60
CA LEU A 46 -0.66 -8.35 34.64
C LEU A 46 0.12 -8.29 33.31
N THR A 47 1.19 -9.08 33.17
CA THR A 47 2.00 -9.11 31.93
C THR A 47 1.71 -10.37 31.13
N GLY A 48 1.40 -10.22 29.84
CA GLY A 48 1.29 -11.31 28.88
C GLY A 48 2.49 -11.37 27.93
N LEU A 49 2.93 -12.56 27.57
CA LEU A 49 3.96 -12.82 26.56
C LEU A 49 3.38 -13.76 25.50
N VAL A 50 3.47 -13.38 24.23
CA VAL A 50 3.16 -14.25 23.09
C VAL A 50 4.39 -14.35 22.21
N ARG A 51 4.83 -15.57 21.92
CA ARG A 51 5.93 -15.86 20.99
C ARG A 51 5.41 -16.77 19.88
N VAL A 52 5.51 -16.30 18.65
CA VAL A 52 5.28 -17.10 17.44
C VAL A 52 6.62 -17.60 16.92
N SER A 53 6.69 -18.86 16.56
CA SER A 53 7.85 -19.45 15.92
C SER A 53 7.44 -20.19 14.67
N VAL A 54 7.95 -19.71 13.55
CA VAL A 54 7.68 -20.21 12.20
C VAL A 54 8.97 -20.12 11.41
N LYS A 55 9.19 -21.06 10.49
CA LYS A 55 10.38 -21.07 9.64
C LYS A 55 10.31 -19.98 8.57
N GLU A 56 9.21 -19.97 7.81
CA GLU A 56 8.89 -18.97 6.80
C GLU A 56 7.38 -18.80 6.73
N HIS A 57 6.91 -17.56 6.69
CA HIS A 57 5.48 -17.25 6.54
C HIS A 57 5.30 -16.31 5.35
N CYS A 58 5.00 -16.89 4.19
CA CYS A 58 4.74 -16.13 2.99
C CYS A 58 3.30 -15.61 3.01
N VAL A 59 3.15 -14.29 3.05
CA VAL A 59 1.85 -13.61 3.03
C VAL A 59 1.74 -12.81 1.75
N ILE A 60 0.78 -13.18 0.89
CA ILE A 60 0.47 -12.45 -0.34
C ILE A 60 -0.45 -11.27 -0.02
N GLU A 61 -1.49 -11.49 0.78
CA GLU A 61 -2.47 -10.48 1.16
C GLU A 61 -2.12 -9.84 2.50
N SER A 62 -1.15 -8.92 2.49
CA SER A 62 -0.69 -8.24 3.71
C SER A 62 -1.66 -7.21 4.28
N LYS A 63 -2.74 -6.86 3.53
CA LYS A 63 -3.78 -5.89 3.91
C LYS A 63 -3.21 -4.63 4.59
N PRO A 64 -2.35 -3.87 3.90
CA PRO A 64 -1.70 -2.71 4.50
C PRO A 64 -2.72 -1.62 4.86
N ASP A 65 -2.56 -0.98 6.01
CA ASP A 65 -3.46 0.09 6.50
C ASP A 65 -3.42 1.36 5.63
N HIS A 66 -2.29 1.60 4.95
CA HIS A 66 -2.10 2.77 4.09
C HIS A 66 -1.69 2.32 2.68
N PHE A 67 -2.63 2.42 1.74
CA PHE A 67 -2.38 2.18 0.33
C PHE A 67 -2.10 3.51 -0.39
N LEU A 68 -1.04 3.56 -1.19
CA LEU A 68 -0.92 4.57 -2.24
C LEU A 68 -1.55 3.96 -3.49
N ASP A 69 -2.63 4.56 -3.97
CA ASP A 69 -3.30 4.10 -5.19
C ASP A 69 -2.32 4.06 -6.37
N ASP A 70 -2.23 2.92 -7.06
CA ASP A 70 -1.45 2.80 -8.31
C ASP A 70 -2.23 3.42 -9.48
N LEU A 71 -2.38 4.74 -9.46
CA LEU A 71 -3.07 5.51 -10.52
C LEU A 71 -2.20 5.73 -11.76
N ARG A 72 -0.89 5.45 -11.68
CA ARG A 72 0.10 5.62 -12.76
C ARG A 72 0.06 6.99 -13.46
N LEU A 73 -0.29 8.06 -12.77
CA LEU A 73 -0.44 9.39 -13.35
C LEU A 73 0.87 9.95 -13.91
N HIS A 74 2.00 9.56 -13.35
CA HIS A 74 3.34 9.92 -13.85
C HIS A 74 3.67 9.26 -15.21
N ASN A 75 3.14 8.06 -15.48
CA ASN A 75 3.30 7.39 -16.76
C ASN A 75 1.98 6.73 -17.16
N PRO A 76 1.01 7.53 -17.62
CA PRO A 76 -0.32 7.01 -17.92
C PRO A 76 -0.24 6.12 -19.16
N TRP A 77 -0.90 4.98 -19.10
CA TRP A 77 -0.99 4.06 -20.22
C TRP A 77 -1.86 4.65 -21.34
N THR A 78 -1.72 4.11 -22.56
CA THR A 78 -2.29 4.68 -23.78
C THR A 78 -3.80 4.87 -23.69
N GLU A 79 -4.52 3.87 -23.18
CA GLU A 79 -5.97 3.86 -23.04
C GLU A 79 -6.44 4.93 -22.04
N LEU A 80 -5.72 5.15 -20.94
CA LEU A 80 -6.04 6.22 -19.98
C LEU A 80 -5.85 7.60 -20.59
N LYS A 81 -4.79 7.79 -21.38
CA LYS A 81 -4.57 9.05 -22.12
C LYS A 81 -5.69 9.30 -23.13
N GLN A 82 -6.10 8.28 -23.87
CA GLN A 82 -7.22 8.39 -24.83
C GLN A 82 -8.54 8.72 -24.13
N PHE A 83 -8.83 8.06 -23.02
CA PHE A 83 -10.02 8.35 -22.22
C PHE A 83 -9.99 9.79 -21.69
N ALA A 84 -8.89 10.23 -21.08
CA ALA A 84 -8.75 11.61 -20.63
C ALA A 84 -8.91 12.61 -21.79
N LYS A 85 -8.39 12.27 -22.98
CA LYS A 85 -8.53 13.06 -24.20
C LYS A 85 -9.95 13.16 -24.76
N SER A 86 -10.81 12.21 -24.45
CA SER A 86 -12.22 12.23 -24.86
C SER A 86 -13.08 13.21 -24.05
N ILE A 87 -12.64 13.59 -22.85
CA ILE A 87 -13.35 14.50 -21.95
C ILE A 87 -12.75 15.90 -22.06
N ASP A 88 -13.57 16.90 -22.36
CA ASP A 88 -13.13 18.30 -22.35
C ASP A 88 -13.24 18.87 -20.93
N ILE A 89 -12.09 19.27 -20.38
CA ILE A 89 -12.01 19.88 -19.05
C ILE A 89 -12.31 21.38 -19.07
N ASN A 90 -12.43 22.00 -20.26
CA ASN A 90 -12.79 23.41 -20.40
C ASN A 90 -14.26 23.58 -20.80
N ASP A 91 -15.07 22.52 -20.68
CA ASP A 91 -16.51 22.61 -20.89
C ASP A 91 -17.11 23.62 -19.91
N LYS A 92 -17.96 24.49 -20.43
CA LYS A 92 -18.62 25.55 -19.67
C LYS A 92 -19.92 25.08 -19.03
N ASP A 93 -20.39 23.87 -19.33
CA ASP A 93 -21.51 23.26 -18.64
C ASP A 93 -21.14 22.96 -17.17
N PRO A 94 -21.74 23.66 -16.18
CA PRO A 94 -21.42 23.47 -14.78
C PRO A 94 -21.68 22.04 -14.28
N VAL A 95 -22.64 21.33 -14.88
CA VAL A 95 -23.00 19.97 -14.47
C VAL A 95 -21.93 18.98 -14.90
N VAL A 96 -21.43 19.11 -16.13
CA VAL A 96 -20.36 18.25 -16.65
C VAL A 96 -19.03 18.57 -15.95
N HIS A 97 -18.73 19.86 -15.78
CA HIS A 97 -17.51 20.32 -15.13
C HIS A 97 -17.38 19.82 -13.68
N LYS A 98 -18.46 19.87 -12.90
CA LYS A 98 -18.48 19.41 -11.50
C LYS A 98 -18.41 17.88 -11.35
N ASN A 99 -18.91 17.13 -12.32
CA ASN A 99 -18.91 15.65 -12.29
C ASN A 99 -17.72 15.02 -13.01
N THR A 100 -16.76 15.82 -13.48
CA THR A 100 -15.54 15.31 -14.11
C THR A 100 -14.64 14.67 -13.04
N PRO A 101 -14.23 13.40 -13.18
CA PRO A 101 -13.36 12.73 -12.21
C PRO A 101 -12.01 13.45 -12.05
N TYR A 102 -11.53 13.61 -10.82
CA TYR A 102 -10.28 14.34 -10.53
C TYR A 102 -9.06 13.74 -11.26
N ILE A 103 -9.06 12.43 -11.51
CA ILE A 103 -8.01 11.73 -12.26
C ILE A 103 -7.88 12.28 -13.68
N VAL A 104 -9.00 12.54 -14.35
CA VAL A 104 -9.03 13.09 -15.71
C VAL A 104 -8.47 14.51 -15.71
N ILE A 105 -8.86 15.32 -14.72
CA ILE A 105 -8.35 16.68 -14.52
C ILE A 105 -6.82 16.64 -14.36
N LEU A 106 -6.31 15.76 -13.49
CA LEU A 106 -4.87 15.62 -13.27
C LEU A 106 -4.11 15.20 -14.53
N VAL A 107 -4.60 14.23 -15.29
CA VAL A 107 -3.93 13.78 -16.53
C VAL A 107 -3.90 14.91 -17.57
N ARG A 108 -5.04 15.59 -17.79
CA ARG A 108 -5.13 16.68 -18.78
C ARG A 108 -4.26 17.88 -18.42
N LEU A 109 -4.26 18.28 -17.15
CA LEU A 109 -3.45 19.41 -16.69
C LEU A 109 -1.97 19.05 -16.62
N ALA A 110 -1.63 17.79 -16.31
CA ALA A 110 -0.25 17.31 -16.40
C ALA A 110 0.27 17.30 -17.84
N GLU A 111 -0.56 16.94 -18.83
CA GLU A 111 -0.22 17.07 -20.26
C GLU A 111 0.03 18.55 -20.63
N LYS A 112 -0.90 19.46 -20.29
CA LYS A 112 -0.71 20.90 -20.52
C LYS A 112 0.56 21.45 -19.86
N TRP A 113 0.87 20.98 -18.64
CA TRP A 113 2.09 21.36 -17.93
C TRP A 113 3.34 20.85 -18.65
N ALA A 114 3.33 19.57 -19.05
CA ALA A 114 4.43 18.94 -19.76
C ALA A 114 4.70 19.64 -21.10
N ASP A 115 3.65 19.99 -21.86
CA ASP A 115 3.78 20.74 -23.12
C ASP A 115 4.49 22.10 -22.94
N ALA A 116 4.32 22.74 -21.78
CA ALA A 116 4.97 24.02 -21.44
C ALA A 116 6.39 23.88 -20.84
N HIS A 117 6.80 22.67 -20.42
CA HIS A 117 8.04 22.41 -19.69
C HIS A 117 8.89 21.29 -20.34
N ASP A 118 8.93 21.24 -21.68
CA ASP A 118 9.72 20.27 -22.46
C ASP A 118 9.42 18.80 -22.13
N GLY A 119 8.16 18.49 -21.86
CA GLY A 119 7.70 17.14 -21.50
C GLY A 119 7.91 16.75 -20.04
N ASN A 120 8.42 17.66 -19.19
CA ASN A 120 8.72 17.35 -17.79
C ASN A 120 7.52 17.57 -16.88
N LEU A 121 7.34 16.63 -15.93
CA LEU A 121 6.33 16.73 -14.88
C LEU A 121 6.86 17.55 -13.69
N PRO A 122 5.97 18.19 -12.91
CA PRO A 122 6.37 19.02 -11.78
C PRO A 122 7.13 18.17 -10.74
N SER A 123 8.40 18.47 -10.55
CA SER A 123 9.33 17.69 -9.73
C SER A 123 9.77 18.45 -8.49
N THR A 124 10.06 19.75 -8.65
CA THR A 124 10.51 20.60 -7.53
C THR A 124 9.34 21.05 -6.65
N ARG A 125 9.63 21.47 -5.41
CA ARG A 125 8.59 22.00 -4.50
C ARG A 125 7.89 23.22 -5.09
N GLN A 126 8.63 24.04 -5.84
CA GLN A 126 8.12 25.24 -6.48
C GLN A 126 7.18 24.88 -7.64
N GLU A 127 7.61 23.99 -8.54
CA GLU A 127 6.77 23.49 -9.65
C GLU A 127 5.50 22.79 -9.14
N LYS A 128 5.59 22.03 -8.04
CA LYS A 128 4.41 21.41 -7.41
C LYS A 128 3.43 22.44 -6.89
N LYS A 129 3.90 23.59 -6.42
CA LYS A 129 3.05 24.70 -5.97
C LYS A 129 2.38 25.36 -7.18
N GLU A 130 3.15 25.66 -8.22
CA GLU A 130 2.66 26.25 -9.47
C GLU A 130 1.65 25.35 -10.16
N PHE A 131 1.87 24.03 -10.16
CA PHE A 131 0.91 23.06 -10.67
C PHE A 131 -0.40 23.05 -9.86
N LYS A 132 -0.34 23.17 -8.53
CA LYS A 132 -1.55 23.33 -7.71
C LYS A 132 -2.30 24.62 -8.04
N ASP A 133 -1.57 25.70 -8.27
CA ASP A 133 -2.16 26.99 -8.64
C ASP A 133 -2.78 26.92 -10.04
N LEU A 134 -2.18 26.17 -10.97
CA LEU A 134 -2.75 25.89 -12.29
C LEU A 134 -4.07 25.10 -12.21
N ILE A 135 -4.15 24.10 -11.32
CA ILE A 135 -5.41 23.36 -11.07
C ILE A 135 -6.48 24.32 -10.52
N ARG A 136 -6.14 25.14 -9.52
CA ARG A 136 -7.07 26.12 -8.93
C ARG A 136 -7.54 27.16 -9.94
N ALA A 137 -6.68 27.58 -10.87
CA ALA A 137 -7.05 28.52 -11.91
C ALA A 137 -8.09 27.97 -12.91
N HIS A 138 -8.23 26.64 -13.01
CA HIS A 138 -9.26 25.99 -13.82
C HIS A 138 -10.58 25.75 -13.06
N MET A 139 -10.65 26.07 -11.76
CA MET A 139 -11.90 26.01 -11.01
C MET A 139 -12.83 27.12 -11.47
N LEU A 140 -14.08 26.78 -11.80
CA LEU A 140 -15.10 27.77 -12.16
C LEU A 140 -15.82 28.30 -10.92
N ASN A 141 -15.98 27.45 -9.91
CA ASN A 141 -16.68 27.76 -8.66
C ASN A 141 -15.91 27.26 -7.44
N VAL A 142 -16.18 27.86 -6.27
CA VAL A 142 -15.52 27.49 -5.00
C VAL A 142 -15.97 26.12 -4.47
N ASP A 143 -17.17 25.67 -4.86
CA ASP A 143 -17.80 24.44 -4.37
C ASP A 143 -17.63 23.23 -5.31
N GLU A 144 -16.46 23.16 -5.98
CA GLU A 144 -16.06 22.08 -6.87
C GLU A 144 -15.15 21.07 -6.14
N GLU A 145 -15.77 20.07 -5.51
CA GLU A 145 -15.06 19.05 -4.73
C GLU A 145 -14.06 18.24 -5.57
N ASN A 146 -14.38 17.96 -6.84
CA ASN A 146 -13.48 17.27 -7.76
C ASN A 146 -12.14 18.02 -7.97
N TYR A 147 -12.16 19.34 -8.03
CA TYR A 147 -10.94 20.15 -8.13
C TYR A 147 -10.20 20.27 -6.81
N LYS A 148 -10.92 20.32 -5.67
CA LYS A 148 -10.29 20.24 -4.34
C LYS A 148 -9.54 18.92 -4.17
N GLU A 149 -10.18 17.81 -4.53
CA GLU A 149 -9.56 16.48 -4.57
C GLU A 149 -8.36 16.42 -5.52
N ALA A 150 -8.44 17.05 -6.70
CA ALA A 150 -7.33 17.14 -7.64
C ALA A 150 -6.13 17.90 -7.04
N VAL A 151 -6.37 19.04 -6.36
CA VAL A 151 -5.31 19.81 -5.69
C VAL A 151 -4.64 18.99 -4.59
N ASP A 152 -5.42 18.27 -3.78
CA ASP A 152 -4.91 17.44 -2.69
C ASP A 152 -4.16 16.21 -3.21
N SER A 153 -4.62 15.63 -4.32
CA SER A 153 -3.99 14.47 -4.97
C SER A 153 -2.94 14.82 -6.02
N SER A 154 -2.67 16.11 -6.29
CA SER A 154 -1.72 16.57 -7.32
C SER A 154 -0.31 16.01 -7.15
N TYR A 155 0.11 15.73 -5.92
CA TYR A 155 1.41 15.11 -5.65
C TYR A 155 1.56 13.74 -6.33
N LYS A 156 0.46 13.00 -6.55
CA LYS A 156 0.46 11.68 -7.19
C LYS A 156 0.99 11.73 -8.63
N VAL A 157 0.88 12.88 -9.31
CA VAL A 157 1.43 13.09 -10.67
C VAL A 157 2.97 13.07 -10.65
N SER A 158 3.56 13.64 -9.60
CA SER A 158 5.02 13.72 -9.44
C SER A 158 5.65 12.45 -8.86
N VAL A 159 4.87 11.48 -8.43
CA VAL A 159 5.38 10.24 -7.81
C VAL A 159 5.70 9.24 -8.92
N THR A 160 6.99 8.94 -9.09
CA THR A 160 7.43 7.91 -10.02
C THR A 160 6.97 6.53 -9.55
N PRO A 161 6.28 5.74 -10.41
CA PRO A 161 5.90 4.38 -10.09
C PRO A 161 7.17 3.57 -9.81
N GLY A 162 7.21 2.88 -8.67
CA GLY A 162 8.41 2.17 -8.25
C GLY A 162 8.05 0.90 -7.48
N ILE A 163 8.83 -0.15 -7.72
CA ILE A 163 8.73 -1.38 -6.92
C ILE A 163 9.04 -1.02 -5.46
N SER A 164 8.13 -1.40 -4.56
CA SER A 164 8.27 -1.14 -3.12
C SER A 164 9.59 -1.71 -2.60
N LYS A 165 10.17 -1.07 -1.58
CA LYS A 165 11.41 -1.57 -0.94
C LYS A 165 11.23 -2.99 -0.40
N LEU A 166 10.03 -3.35 0.03
CA LEU A 166 9.71 -4.69 0.54
C LEU A 166 9.79 -5.74 -0.58
N THR A 167 9.19 -5.45 -1.73
CA THR A 167 9.21 -6.36 -2.89
C THR A 167 10.63 -6.53 -3.43
N LYS A 168 11.46 -5.49 -3.43
CA LYS A 168 12.88 -5.59 -3.85
C LYS A 168 13.73 -6.47 -2.92
N LYS A 169 13.34 -6.60 -1.65
CA LYS A 169 14.02 -7.42 -0.64
C LYS A 169 13.54 -8.87 -0.64
N LEU A 170 12.54 -9.22 -1.45
CA LEU A 170 12.16 -10.61 -1.63
C LEU A 170 13.30 -11.31 -2.36
N ASP A 171 13.94 -12.25 -1.66
CA ASP A 171 14.93 -13.12 -2.26
C ASP A 171 14.26 -13.88 -3.41
N PRO A 172 14.85 -13.91 -4.63
CA PRO A 172 14.29 -14.66 -5.77
C PRO A 172 14.47 -16.18 -5.63
N LYS A 173 14.71 -16.68 -4.41
CA LYS A 173 14.95 -18.11 -4.15
C LYS A 173 13.67 -18.90 -4.44
N PRO A 174 13.75 -20.04 -5.14
CA PRO A 174 12.63 -20.96 -5.25
C PRO A 174 12.40 -21.64 -3.89
N LEU A 175 11.45 -21.12 -3.09
CA LEU A 175 10.76 -21.78 -1.96
C LEU A 175 11.59 -22.77 -1.11
N ASN A 176 12.88 -22.49 -0.92
CA ASN A 176 13.78 -23.34 -0.16
C ASN A 176 14.76 -22.47 0.64
N LEU A 177 14.40 -22.35 1.92
CA LEU A 177 15.24 -22.08 3.08
C LEU A 177 16.09 -20.79 3.09
N SER A 178 15.66 -19.83 3.91
CA SER A 178 16.56 -19.23 4.90
C SER A 178 15.82 -18.67 6.11
N PHE A 179 16.44 -18.87 7.28
CA PHE A 179 15.91 -18.67 8.62
C PHE A 179 15.72 -17.19 8.99
N GLY A 180 14.56 -16.85 9.54
CA GLY A 180 14.29 -15.58 10.21
C GLY A 180 13.58 -15.80 11.53
N MET A 181 14.10 -15.22 12.63
CA MET A 181 13.46 -15.21 13.93
C MET A 181 12.71 -13.90 14.08
N PHE A 182 11.37 -13.91 14.09
CA PHE A 182 10.56 -12.72 14.36
C PHE A 182 10.01 -12.79 15.79
N THR A 183 10.52 -11.92 16.66
CA THR A 183 9.94 -11.68 17.98
C THR A 183 8.96 -10.52 17.85
N TYR A 184 7.66 -10.78 17.95
CA TYR A 184 6.66 -9.71 18.07
C TYR A 184 6.43 -9.41 19.56
N CYS A 185 6.88 -8.24 20.02
CA CYS A 185 6.47 -7.71 21.31
C CYS A 185 5.11 -7.02 21.15
N LEU A 186 4.02 -7.69 21.52
CA LEU A 186 2.71 -7.05 21.68
C LEU A 186 2.73 -6.25 22.99
N HIS A 187 2.94 -4.94 22.91
CA HIS A 187 2.63 -4.02 24.00
C HIS A 187 1.11 -3.81 24.03
N PHE A 188 0.42 -4.43 24.98
CA PHE A 188 -0.92 -4.00 25.36
C PHE A 188 -0.78 -2.78 26.27
N GLY A 189 -0.93 -1.59 25.70
CA GLY A 189 -1.19 -0.37 26.46
C GLY A 189 -2.63 -0.42 26.97
N LEU A 190 -2.80 -0.24 28.28
CA LEU A 190 -4.07 0.20 28.88
C LEU A 190 -4.28 1.69 28.56
#